data_AF-A0A5N6SQM1-F1
#
_entry.id   AF-A0A5N6SQM1-F1
#
_cell.length_a   1.000
_cell.length_b   1.000
_cell.length_c   1.000
_cell.angle_alpha   90.00
_cell.angle_beta   90.00
_cell.angle_gamma   90.00
#
_symmetry.space_group_name_H-M   'P 1'
#
loop_
_entity.id
_entity.type
_entity.pdbx_description
1 polymer ?
#
loop_
_entity_poly.entity_id
_entity_poly.type
_entity_poly.pdbx_seq_one_letter_code
_entity_poly.pdbx_strand_id
1 'polypeptide(L)'
;MPQDLTFTIPSHLDEYNIPLSSFKAARPQWTNFIVGGLVFSRFSRDSQNKSNEEGEPRVLLLQRALTDSLPGYWEGPGGGCEETDETILTAAAREVVEESGLHVSRIVDLVGVEEWTKEKNGKMVFAAKFSFLVEVHEAQGVFGEIAGTDREKTVEVEGDAVQRWEDRVRLEPSEHSTFEWATEEQVRLGLEGKGKYKILEDEGRNLMKAFRLVA
;
A
#
# COMPACT_ATOMS: atom_id res chain seq x y z
N MET A 1 -19.14 -0.23 3.53
CA MET A 1 -18.33 -0.63 2.36
C MET A 1 -19.25 -0.66 1.14
N PRO A 2 -18.95 0.03 0.03
CA PRO A 2 -19.60 -0.28 -1.24
C PRO A 2 -19.30 -1.74 -1.56
N GLN A 3 -20.33 -2.58 -1.67
CA GLN A 3 -20.20 -4.04 -1.64
C GLN A 3 -19.68 -4.68 -2.94
N ASP A 4 -19.28 -3.89 -3.95
CA ASP A 4 -19.10 -4.39 -5.33
C ASP A 4 -17.72 -4.11 -5.98
N LEU A 5 -16.72 -3.63 -5.23
CA LEU A 5 -15.41 -3.40 -5.83
C LEU A 5 -14.54 -4.64 -5.78
N THR A 6 -14.33 -5.23 -6.95
CA THR A 6 -13.41 -6.33 -7.19
C THR A 6 -12.07 -5.81 -7.71
N PHE A 7 -11.00 -6.57 -7.47
CA PHE A 7 -9.71 -6.35 -8.13
C PHE A 7 -9.39 -7.48 -9.10
N THR A 8 -8.54 -7.19 -10.08
CA THR A 8 -8.04 -8.19 -11.05
C THR A 8 -6.69 -8.76 -10.64
N ILE A 9 -6.43 -10.01 -11.03
CA ILE A 9 -5.20 -10.74 -10.71
C ILE A 9 -4.64 -11.32 -12.01
N PRO A 10 -3.40 -11.00 -12.42
CA PRO A 10 -2.76 -11.62 -13.56
C PRO A 10 -2.39 -13.07 -13.25
N SER A 11 -2.44 -13.94 -14.26
CA SER A 11 -2.28 -15.40 -14.08
C SER A 11 -0.92 -15.82 -13.51
N HIS A 12 0.13 -14.99 -13.66
CA HIS A 12 1.42 -15.31 -13.06
C HIS A 12 1.42 -15.25 -11.53
N LEU A 13 0.35 -14.68 -10.93
CA LEU A 13 0.13 -14.64 -9.48
C LEU A 13 -0.89 -15.68 -9.01
N ASP A 14 -1.28 -16.65 -9.85
CA ASP A 14 -2.26 -17.68 -9.48
C ASP A 14 -1.84 -18.47 -8.23
N GLU A 15 -0.54 -18.64 -7.96
CA GLU A 15 -0.06 -19.33 -6.76
C GLU A 15 -0.37 -18.58 -5.44
N TYR A 16 -0.64 -17.28 -5.53
CA TYR A 16 -1.07 -16.42 -4.42
C TYR A 16 -2.60 -16.29 -4.37
N ASN A 17 -3.31 -16.65 -5.44
CA ASN A 17 -4.77 -16.63 -5.53
C ASN A 17 -5.40 -18.00 -5.21
N ILE A 18 -4.90 -18.66 -4.18
CA ILE A 18 -5.45 -19.91 -3.66
C ILE A 18 -5.99 -19.70 -2.24
N PRO A 19 -6.89 -20.57 -1.73
CA PRO A 19 -7.40 -20.45 -0.37
C PRO A 19 -6.26 -20.23 0.63
N LEU A 20 -6.37 -19.23 1.49
CA LEU A 20 -5.31 -18.84 2.42
C LEU A 20 -4.86 -20.02 3.30
N SER A 21 -5.78 -20.88 3.72
CA SER A 21 -5.48 -22.11 4.45
C SER A 21 -4.56 -23.06 3.66
N SER A 22 -4.79 -23.21 2.35
CA SER A 22 -3.94 -24.01 1.47
C SER A 22 -2.58 -23.34 1.24
N PHE A 23 -2.56 -22.01 1.09
CA PHE A 23 -1.32 -21.24 0.97
C PHE A 23 -0.42 -21.39 2.21
N LYS A 24 -1.00 -21.25 3.42
CA LYS A 24 -0.33 -21.44 4.71
C LYS A 24 0.17 -22.89 4.87
N ALA A 25 -0.67 -23.88 4.57
CA ALA A 25 -0.31 -25.30 4.70
C ALA A 25 0.85 -25.71 3.78
N ALA A 26 0.97 -25.11 2.61
CA ALA A 26 2.08 -25.35 1.68
C ALA A 26 3.42 -24.73 2.14
N ARG A 27 3.40 -23.85 3.16
CA ARG A 27 4.56 -23.08 3.64
C ARG A 27 4.77 -23.24 5.16
N PRO A 28 4.98 -24.47 5.66
CA PRO A 28 5.05 -24.76 7.09
C PRO A 28 6.27 -24.14 7.80
N GLN A 29 7.23 -23.60 7.05
CA GLN A 29 8.39 -22.89 7.60
C GLN A 29 8.01 -21.56 8.27
N TRP A 30 6.85 -20.97 7.92
CA TRP A 30 6.37 -19.73 8.50
C TRP A 30 5.12 -19.97 9.35
N THR A 31 5.06 -19.30 10.49
CA THR A 31 3.91 -19.33 11.41
C THR A 31 3.03 -18.10 11.27
N ASN A 32 3.54 -17.02 10.69
CA ASN A 32 2.87 -15.74 10.55
C ASN A 32 3.06 -15.21 9.13
N PHE A 33 1.95 -14.80 8.52
CA PHE A 33 1.91 -14.30 7.16
C PHE A 33 1.44 -12.86 7.22
N ILE A 34 2.24 -11.97 6.65
CA ILE A 34 2.03 -10.54 6.59
C ILE A 34 1.96 -10.18 5.10
N VAL A 35 1.20 -9.15 4.78
CA VAL A 35 1.06 -8.64 3.42
C VAL A 35 1.32 -7.15 3.39
N GLY A 36 1.71 -6.64 2.23
CA GLY A 36 1.78 -5.21 1.97
C GLY A 36 1.33 -4.89 0.56
N GLY A 37 0.72 -3.72 0.39
CA GLY A 37 0.32 -3.18 -0.91
C GLY A 37 1.05 -1.87 -1.20
N LEU A 38 1.94 -1.89 -2.18
CA LEU A 38 2.68 -0.71 -2.61
C LEU A 38 1.88 0.02 -3.69
N VAL A 39 1.42 1.22 -3.34
CA VAL A 39 0.64 2.10 -4.23
C VAL A 39 1.54 3.21 -4.76
N PHE A 40 1.48 3.48 -6.06
CA PHE A 40 2.24 4.55 -6.71
C PHE A 40 1.33 5.63 -7.31
N SER A 41 1.76 6.88 -7.19
CA SER A 41 1.24 8.02 -7.94
C SER A 41 2.35 8.60 -8.82
N ARG A 42 1.96 9.21 -9.94
CA ARG A 42 2.83 9.98 -10.84
C ARG A 42 2.51 11.48 -10.81
N PHE A 43 1.88 11.95 -9.74
CA PHE A 43 1.49 13.35 -9.65
C PHE A 43 2.72 14.27 -9.52
N SER A 44 2.76 15.30 -10.37
CA SER A 44 3.75 16.39 -10.28
C SER A 44 3.09 17.65 -9.71
N ARG A 45 3.58 18.10 -8.53
CA ARG A 45 3.15 19.34 -7.84
C ARG A 45 3.31 20.60 -8.67
N ASP A 46 4.21 20.58 -9.63
CA ASP A 46 4.57 21.74 -10.45
C ASP A 46 3.70 21.86 -11.73
N SER A 47 2.75 20.94 -11.93
CA SER A 47 1.90 20.86 -13.14
C SER A 47 0.81 21.93 -13.25
N GLN A 48 0.93 23.05 -12.53
CA GLN A 48 0.04 24.21 -12.70
C GLN A 48 0.18 24.82 -14.11
N ASN A 49 1.22 24.50 -14.87
CA ASN A 49 1.33 24.86 -16.29
C ASN A 49 2.29 23.95 -17.06
N LYS A 50 1.73 23.17 -18.00
CA LYS A 50 2.32 22.50 -19.18
C LYS A 50 2.85 21.05 -19.07
N SER A 51 2.36 20.28 -20.05
CA SER A 51 2.91 19.13 -20.77
C SER A 51 2.58 17.72 -20.28
N ASN A 52 2.33 16.84 -21.26
CA ASN A 52 2.03 15.40 -21.19
C ASN A 52 3.19 14.54 -20.65
N GLU A 53 4.01 15.08 -19.74
CA GLU A 53 5.04 14.29 -19.06
C GLU A 53 4.41 13.71 -17.80
N GLU A 54 4.36 12.37 -17.73
CA GLU A 54 4.04 11.68 -16.49
C GLU A 54 5.06 12.12 -15.43
N GLY A 55 4.57 12.57 -14.27
CA GLY A 55 5.46 12.95 -13.17
C GLY A 55 6.26 11.75 -12.66
N GLU A 56 7.34 12.05 -11.93
CA GLU A 56 8.16 11.01 -11.31
C GLU A 56 7.30 10.09 -10.42
N PRO A 57 7.53 8.76 -10.43
CA PRO A 57 6.83 7.84 -9.54
C PRO A 57 7.06 8.21 -8.07
N ARG A 58 5.99 8.13 -7.29
CA ARG A 58 5.99 8.33 -5.83
C ARG A 58 5.21 7.21 -5.17
N VAL A 59 5.81 6.56 -4.17
CA VAL A 59 5.15 5.50 -3.39
C VAL A 59 4.44 6.09 -2.17
N LEU A 60 3.26 5.58 -1.84
CA LEU A 60 2.58 5.90 -0.59
C LEU A 60 3.33 5.26 0.58
N LEU A 61 3.76 6.07 1.54
CA LEU A 61 4.29 5.62 2.82
C LEU A 61 3.44 6.14 3.96
N LEU A 62 3.14 5.27 4.91
CA LEU A 62 2.46 5.58 6.17
C LEU A 62 3.49 5.59 7.29
N GLN A 63 3.40 6.55 8.20
CA GLN A 63 4.23 6.58 9.39
C GLN A 63 3.51 5.86 10.54
N ARG A 64 4.13 4.80 11.06
CA ARG A 64 3.67 4.07 12.25
C ARG A 64 3.50 5.01 13.43
N ALA A 65 2.38 4.91 14.13
CA ALA A 65 2.05 5.71 15.29
C ALA A 65 3.10 5.57 16.40
N LEU A 66 3.23 6.60 17.25
CA LEU A 66 4.22 6.57 18.34
C LEU A 66 3.90 5.55 19.44
N THR A 67 2.66 5.09 19.50
CA THR A 67 2.17 4.06 20.42
C THR A 67 2.36 2.64 19.92
N ASP A 68 2.79 2.49 18.67
CA ASP A 68 2.87 1.22 17.98
C ASP A 68 4.28 0.59 18.08
N SER A 69 4.43 -0.67 17.68
CA SER A 69 5.73 -1.34 17.62
C SER A 69 6.58 -0.79 16.47
N LEU A 70 7.81 -0.32 16.75
CA LEU A 70 8.63 0.46 15.80
C LEU A 70 8.06 1.86 15.51
N PRO A 71 7.87 2.68 16.56
CA PRO A 71 7.23 3.99 16.43
C PRO A 71 8.01 4.90 15.48
N GLY A 72 7.28 5.58 14.60
CA GLY A 72 7.81 6.56 13.65
C GLY A 72 8.55 5.98 12.45
N TYR A 73 8.59 4.64 12.29
CA TYR A 73 9.03 4.02 11.05
C TYR A 73 8.01 4.26 9.94
N TRP A 74 8.48 4.23 8.69
CA TRP A 74 7.69 4.41 7.49
C TRP A 74 7.68 3.14 6.65
N GLU A 75 6.51 2.80 6.12
CA GLU A 75 6.28 1.60 5.30
C GLU A 75 5.07 1.80 4.37
N GLY A 76 4.90 0.92 3.39
CA GLY A 76 3.63 0.86 2.64
C GLY A 76 2.51 0.22 3.48
N PRO A 77 1.23 0.44 3.13
CA PRO A 77 0.11 -0.20 3.80
C PRO A 77 0.29 -1.73 3.90
N GLY A 78 0.00 -2.32 5.05
CA GLY A 78 0.14 -3.76 5.22
C GLY A 78 0.05 -4.26 6.66
N GLY A 79 -0.55 -5.43 6.81
CA GLY A 79 -0.76 -6.09 8.09
C GLY A 79 -0.82 -7.60 7.99
N GLY A 80 -1.26 -8.25 9.08
CA GLY A 80 -1.28 -9.70 9.19
C GLY A 80 -2.48 -10.31 8.47
N CYS A 81 -2.31 -11.47 7.84
CA CYS A 81 -3.45 -12.20 7.29
C CYS A 81 -4.39 -12.69 8.41
N GLU A 82 -5.68 -12.51 8.22
CA GLU A 82 -6.75 -13.02 9.06
C GLU A 82 -7.28 -14.37 8.56
N GLU A 83 -8.02 -15.11 9.39
CA GLU A 83 -8.64 -16.38 8.97
C GLU A 83 -9.87 -16.17 8.06
N THR A 84 -10.39 -14.94 8.04
CA THR A 84 -11.49 -14.45 7.19
C THR A 84 -11.04 -14.10 5.78
N ASP A 85 -9.74 -13.90 5.56
CA ASP A 85 -9.18 -13.60 4.25
C ASP A 85 -9.27 -14.83 3.32
N GLU A 86 -9.87 -14.67 2.14
CA GLU A 86 -10.02 -15.77 1.17
C GLU A 86 -8.66 -16.24 0.63
N THR A 87 -7.76 -15.30 0.31
CA THR A 87 -6.42 -15.53 -0.22
C THR A 87 -5.42 -14.56 0.41
N ILE A 88 -4.11 -14.74 0.17
CA ILE A 88 -3.12 -13.75 0.59
C ILE A 88 -3.28 -12.41 -0.17
N LEU A 89 -3.84 -12.45 -1.38
CA LEU A 89 -4.10 -11.25 -2.18
C LEU A 89 -5.30 -10.45 -1.67
N THR A 90 -6.36 -11.13 -1.18
CA THR A 90 -7.49 -10.44 -0.54
C THR A 90 -7.06 -9.80 0.78
N ALA A 91 -6.16 -10.46 1.53
CA ALA A 91 -5.55 -9.85 2.71
C ALA A 91 -4.81 -8.55 2.35
N ALA A 92 -3.98 -8.57 1.29
CA ALA A 92 -3.27 -7.37 0.85
C ALA A 92 -4.23 -6.24 0.45
N ALA A 93 -5.31 -6.57 -0.25
CA ALA A 93 -6.33 -5.59 -0.63
C ALA A 93 -7.08 -5.03 0.58
N ARG A 94 -7.40 -5.85 1.58
CA ARG A 94 -8.03 -5.42 2.84
C ARG A 94 -7.15 -4.42 3.58
N GLU A 95 -5.87 -4.75 3.79
CA GLU A 95 -4.93 -3.88 4.53
C GLU A 95 -4.75 -2.52 3.85
N VAL A 96 -4.66 -2.49 2.51
CA VAL A 96 -4.61 -1.22 1.77
C VAL A 96 -5.85 -0.37 2.04
N VAL A 97 -7.04 -0.97 2.07
CA VAL A 97 -8.29 -0.25 2.37
C VAL A 97 -8.32 0.21 3.82
N GLU A 98 -7.99 -0.66 4.77
CA GLU A 98 -8.07 -0.36 6.21
C GLU A 98 -7.10 0.75 6.62
N GLU A 99 -5.87 0.72 6.12
CA GLU A 99 -4.83 1.65 6.56
C GLU A 99 -4.71 2.93 5.72
N SER A 100 -5.23 2.94 4.48
CA SER A 100 -5.13 4.08 3.58
C SER A 100 -6.47 4.58 3.01
N GLY A 101 -7.56 3.82 3.17
CA GLY A 101 -8.86 4.12 2.57
C GLY A 101 -8.91 3.97 1.04
N LEU A 102 -7.82 3.55 0.40
CA LEU A 102 -7.75 3.32 -1.05
C LEU A 102 -8.20 1.90 -1.40
N HIS A 103 -8.85 1.73 -2.55
CA HIS A 103 -9.43 0.45 -2.95
C HIS A 103 -8.62 -0.16 -4.09
N VAL A 104 -8.03 -1.34 -3.86
CA VAL A 104 -7.27 -2.06 -4.89
C VAL A 104 -8.15 -2.38 -6.09
N SER A 105 -7.68 -2.06 -7.29
CA SER A 105 -8.30 -2.40 -8.58
C SER A 105 -7.55 -3.53 -9.31
N ARG A 106 -6.25 -3.68 -9.04
CA ARG A 106 -5.43 -4.73 -9.63
C ARG A 106 -4.22 -5.04 -8.76
N ILE A 107 -3.96 -6.34 -8.57
CA ILE A 107 -2.64 -6.80 -8.12
C ILE A 107 -1.75 -6.86 -9.35
N VAL A 108 -0.62 -6.14 -9.35
CA VAL A 108 0.25 -6.03 -10.51
C VAL A 108 1.32 -7.12 -10.49
N ASP A 109 2.07 -7.21 -9.39
CA ASP A 109 3.16 -8.17 -9.25
C ASP A 109 3.54 -8.40 -7.78
N LEU A 110 4.24 -9.50 -7.49
CA LEU A 110 4.96 -9.67 -6.22
C LEU A 110 6.30 -8.92 -6.31
N VAL A 111 6.52 -7.98 -5.41
CA VAL A 111 7.77 -7.19 -5.34
C VAL A 111 8.85 -7.94 -4.55
N GLY A 112 8.46 -8.60 -3.47
CA GLY A 112 9.40 -9.34 -2.64
C GLY A 112 8.76 -10.01 -1.44
N VAL A 113 9.54 -10.91 -0.84
CA VAL A 113 9.21 -11.59 0.41
C VAL A 113 10.30 -11.27 1.43
N GLU A 114 9.90 -10.85 2.62
CA GLU A 114 10.78 -10.55 3.75
C GLU A 114 10.54 -11.58 4.84
N GLU A 115 11.59 -12.14 5.40
CA GLU A 115 11.50 -13.20 6.39
C GLU A 115 12.25 -12.80 7.65
N TRP A 116 11.60 -12.94 8.81
CA TRP A 116 12.26 -12.69 10.07
C TRP A 116 11.76 -13.63 11.17
N THR A 117 12.60 -13.76 12.19
CA THR A 117 12.24 -14.50 13.40
C THR A 117 12.12 -13.53 14.57
N LYS A 118 11.05 -13.63 15.34
CA LYS A 118 10.80 -12.82 16.53
C LYS A 118 10.39 -13.69 17.70
N GLU A 119 10.95 -13.45 18.87
CA GLU A 119 10.42 -14.05 20.10
C GLU A 119 9.20 -13.23 20.58
N LYS A 120 8.06 -13.90 20.80
CA LYS A 120 6.86 -13.31 21.39
C LYS A 120 6.36 -14.21 22.51
N ASN A 121 6.37 -13.70 23.74
CA ASN A 121 5.94 -14.43 24.95
C ASN A 121 6.63 -15.79 25.13
N GLY A 122 7.96 -15.87 24.91
CA GLY A 122 8.72 -17.12 25.03
C GLY A 122 8.52 -18.12 23.88
N LYS A 123 7.74 -17.76 22.85
CA LYS A 123 7.55 -18.56 21.63
C LYS A 123 8.24 -17.88 20.46
N MET A 124 8.99 -18.66 19.68
CA MET A 124 9.56 -18.20 18.43
C MET A 124 8.47 -18.11 17.35
N VAL A 125 8.38 -16.94 16.73
CA VAL A 125 7.52 -16.62 15.59
C VAL A 125 8.39 -16.53 14.35
N PHE A 126 8.05 -17.29 13.31
CA PHE A 126 8.69 -17.22 11.99
C PHE A 126 7.73 -16.52 11.06
N ALA A 127 8.06 -15.29 10.67
CA ALA A 127 7.18 -14.42 9.92
C ALA A 127 7.69 -14.24 8.48
N ALA A 128 6.75 -14.16 7.54
CA ALA A 128 7.01 -13.76 6.16
C ALA A 128 6.05 -12.65 5.73
N LYS A 129 6.58 -11.54 5.22
CA LYS A 129 5.82 -10.44 4.60
C LYS A 129 5.91 -10.55 3.08
N PHE A 130 4.76 -10.55 2.41
CA PHE A 130 4.64 -10.53 0.96
C PHE A 130 4.20 -9.14 0.51
N SER A 131 5.08 -8.43 -0.19
CA SER A 131 4.80 -7.07 -0.66
C SER A 131 4.40 -7.10 -2.13
N PHE A 132 3.18 -6.67 -2.44
CA PHE A 132 2.63 -6.65 -3.79
C PHE A 132 2.59 -5.22 -4.32
N LEU A 133 2.90 -5.03 -5.60
CA LEU A 133 2.60 -3.80 -6.31
C LEU A 133 1.11 -3.81 -6.69
N VAL A 134 0.39 -2.73 -6.39
CA VAL A 134 -1.05 -2.66 -6.62
C VAL A 134 -1.45 -1.35 -7.31
N GLU A 135 -2.50 -1.43 -8.12
CA GLU A 135 -3.24 -0.26 -8.63
C GLU A 135 -4.52 -0.07 -7.82
N VAL A 136 -5.03 1.17 -7.76
CA VAL A 136 -6.22 1.53 -6.98
C VAL A 136 -7.30 2.17 -7.85
N HIS A 137 -8.57 1.96 -7.50
CA HIS A 137 -9.75 2.49 -8.19
C HIS A 137 -9.78 4.02 -8.19
N GLU A 138 -9.27 4.64 -7.12
CA GLU A 138 -9.16 6.09 -6.96
C GLU A 138 -8.32 6.71 -8.09
N ALA A 139 -7.24 6.06 -8.50
CA ALA A 139 -6.36 6.52 -9.59
C ALA A 139 -7.01 6.42 -10.97
N GLN A 140 -8.04 5.59 -11.11
CA GLN A 140 -8.78 5.39 -12.37
C GLN A 140 -9.99 6.33 -12.49
N GLY A 141 -10.28 7.16 -11.47
CA GLY A 141 -11.45 8.04 -11.44
C GLY A 141 -12.78 7.31 -11.20
N VAL A 142 -12.73 6.04 -10.80
CA VAL A 142 -13.91 5.18 -10.57
C VAL A 142 -14.55 5.48 -9.21
N PHE A 143 -13.76 5.98 -8.25
CA PHE A 143 -14.22 6.29 -6.91
C PHE A 143 -14.51 7.78 -6.76
N GLY A 144 -15.78 8.15 -6.53
CA GLY A 144 -16.28 9.51 -6.24
C GLY A 144 -16.13 10.50 -7.40
N GLU A 145 -17.24 11.04 -7.87
CA GLU A 145 -17.30 12.11 -8.86
C GLU A 145 -16.20 13.16 -8.58
N ILE A 146 -15.24 13.26 -9.50
CA ILE A 146 -14.34 14.41 -9.53
C ILE A 146 -15.27 15.60 -9.80
N ALA A 147 -15.48 16.43 -8.78
CA ALA A 147 -16.17 17.71 -8.92
C ALA A 147 -15.42 18.53 -9.99
N GLY A 148 -15.88 18.49 -11.24
CA GLY A 148 -15.23 19.22 -12.32
C GLY A 148 -15.42 18.71 -13.75
N THR A 149 -16.13 17.61 -14.02
CA THR A 149 -16.44 17.22 -15.42
C THR A 149 -17.95 17.18 -15.68
N ASP A 150 -18.53 18.38 -15.79
CA ASP A 150 -19.77 18.76 -16.51
C ASP A 150 -20.93 17.74 -16.64
N ARG A 151 -21.88 17.76 -15.70
CA ARG A 151 -23.25 18.33 -15.84
C ARG A 151 -24.23 17.74 -14.80
N GLU A 152 -24.80 18.65 -14.00
CA GLU A 152 -26.00 18.50 -13.15
C GLU A 152 -25.90 17.65 -11.86
N LYS A 153 -25.26 18.24 -10.84
CA LYS A 153 -25.80 18.54 -9.49
C LYS A 153 -24.64 18.59 -8.48
N THR A 154 -23.98 19.73 -8.40
CA THR A 154 -23.05 20.04 -7.31
C THR A 154 -23.83 20.19 -6.02
N VAL A 155 -23.68 19.22 -5.10
CA VAL A 155 -23.99 19.44 -3.69
C VAL A 155 -22.73 19.98 -3.06
N GLU A 156 -22.73 21.28 -2.72
CA GLU A 156 -21.70 21.88 -1.88
C GLU A 156 -21.79 21.23 -0.49
N VAL A 157 -20.79 20.42 -0.15
CA VAL A 157 -20.53 20.02 1.22
C VAL A 157 -19.37 20.88 1.69
N GLU A 158 -19.60 21.72 2.70
CA GLU A 158 -18.52 22.44 3.37
C GLU A 158 -17.49 21.44 3.91
N GLY A 159 -16.31 21.45 3.31
CA GLY A 159 -15.18 20.56 3.60
C GLY A 159 -14.36 20.36 2.31
N ASP A 160 -13.07 20.69 2.36
CA ASP A 160 -12.15 20.80 1.20
C ASP A 160 -12.52 19.91 0.01
N ALA A 161 -12.80 20.53 -1.14
CA ALA A 161 -13.00 19.84 -2.40
C ALA A 161 -11.73 19.03 -2.72
N VAL A 162 -11.80 17.72 -2.57
CA VAL A 162 -10.70 16.80 -2.88
C VAL A 162 -10.45 16.86 -4.39
N GLN A 163 -9.45 17.65 -4.81
CA GLN A 163 -9.14 17.88 -6.23
C GLN A 163 -8.47 16.68 -6.89
N ARG A 164 -7.77 15.84 -6.11
CA ARG A 164 -6.97 14.73 -6.63
C ARG A 164 -7.19 13.47 -5.82
N TRP A 165 -6.98 12.32 -6.45
CA TRP A 165 -7.23 11.03 -5.80
C TRP A 165 -6.20 10.72 -4.71
N GLU A 166 -4.98 11.25 -4.81
CA GLU A 166 -3.93 11.14 -3.80
C GLU A 166 -4.31 11.77 -2.46
N ASP A 167 -5.20 12.77 -2.48
CA ASP A 167 -5.69 13.49 -1.30
C ASP A 167 -6.83 12.71 -0.60
N ARG A 168 -7.25 11.57 -1.17
CA ARG A 168 -8.27 10.65 -0.61
C ARG A 168 -7.71 9.66 0.39
N VAL A 169 -6.41 9.63 0.63
CA VAL A 169 -5.81 8.78 1.67
C VAL A 169 -6.45 9.11 3.02
N ARG A 170 -6.90 8.08 3.72
CA ARG A 170 -7.47 8.12 5.07
C ARG A 170 -6.77 7.08 5.92
N LEU A 171 -6.02 7.56 6.91
CA LEU A 171 -5.26 6.71 7.81
C LEU A 171 -6.15 6.09 8.89
N GLU A 172 -5.82 4.87 9.30
CA GLU A 172 -6.25 4.31 10.58
C GLU A 172 -5.45 4.99 11.72
N PRO A 173 -6.05 5.91 12.51
CA PRO A 173 -5.30 6.76 13.44
C PRO A 173 -4.73 6.02 14.65
N SER A 174 -5.21 4.81 14.95
CA SER A 174 -4.65 3.99 16.02
C SER A 174 -3.32 3.34 15.64
N GLU A 175 -3.06 3.20 14.34
CA GLU A 175 -1.88 2.53 13.80
C GLU A 175 -0.91 3.51 13.12
N HIS A 176 -1.42 4.61 12.56
CA HIS A 176 -0.64 5.53 11.74
C HIS A 176 -0.85 7.01 12.11
N SER A 177 0.22 7.80 12.10
CA SER A 177 0.18 9.21 12.48
C SER A 177 0.14 10.20 11.31
N THR A 178 0.72 9.84 10.16
CA THR A 178 0.76 10.68 8.95
C THR A 178 1.10 9.82 7.73
N PHE A 179 0.92 10.36 6.52
CA PHE A 179 1.31 9.71 5.27
C PHE A 179 2.06 10.67 4.36
N GLU A 180 2.85 10.13 3.43
CA GLU A 180 3.53 10.89 2.39
C GLU A 180 3.66 10.11 1.09
N TRP A 181 3.73 10.83 -0.04
CA TRP A 181 4.06 10.30 -1.36
C TRP A 181 5.55 10.51 -1.63
N ALA A 182 6.35 9.47 -1.41
CA ALA A 182 7.80 9.51 -1.42
C ALA A 182 8.41 9.18 -2.79
N THR A 183 9.42 9.92 -3.23
CA THR A 183 10.18 9.60 -4.45
C THR A 183 11.21 8.50 -4.20
N GLU A 184 11.72 7.89 -5.27
CA GLU A 184 12.81 6.90 -5.20
C GLU A 184 14.02 7.46 -4.45
N GLU A 185 14.40 8.69 -4.78
CA GLU A 185 15.52 9.39 -4.16
C GLU A 185 15.33 9.61 -2.66
N GLN A 186 14.12 10.00 -2.23
CA GLN A 186 13.85 10.20 -0.81
C GLN A 186 13.89 8.88 -0.02
N VAL A 187 13.39 7.78 -0.61
CA VAL A 187 13.48 6.44 -0.02
C VAL A 187 14.94 5.99 0.07
N ARG A 188 15.72 6.17 -1.00
CA ARG A 188 17.16 5.88 -1.03
C ARG A 188 17.92 6.64 0.06
N LEU A 189 17.67 7.94 0.21
CA LEU A 189 18.29 8.74 1.28
C LEU A 189 17.86 8.25 2.68
N GLY A 190 16.62 7.83 2.85
CA GLY A 190 16.13 7.22 4.10
C GLY A 190 16.91 5.96 4.47
N LEU A 191 17.11 5.05 3.51
CA LEU A 191 17.92 3.84 3.67
C LEU A 191 19.39 4.13 4.02
N GLU A 192 19.94 5.24 3.53
CA GLU A 192 21.30 5.69 3.87
C GLU A 192 21.39 6.40 5.23
N GLY A 193 20.27 6.54 5.96
CA GLY A 193 20.20 7.30 7.22
C GLY A 193 20.38 8.81 7.03
N LYS A 194 20.26 9.31 5.80
CA LYS A 194 20.43 10.73 5.43
C LYS A 194 19.10 11.42 5.13
N GLY A 195 18.04 10.65 4.94
CA GLY A 195 16.68 11.13 4.66
C GLY A 195 15.81 11.18 5.91
N LYS A 196 14.58 11.69 5.74
CA LYS A 196 13.58 11.77 6.82
C LYS A 196 12.85 10.46 7.09
N TYR A 197 12.79 9.56 6.11
CA TYR A 197 12.09 8.29 6.25
C TYR A 197 12.95 7.28 6.98
N LYS A 198 12.52 6.89 8.16
CA LYS A 198 13.08 5.78 8.92
C LYS A 198 12.42 4.49 8.44
N ILE A 199 13.09 3.73 7.58
CA ILE A 199 12.54 2.52 6.93
C ILE A 199 13.37 1.32 7.38
N LEU A 200 12.72 0.16 7.57
CA LEU A 200 13.45 -1.09 7.78
C LEU A 200 14.26 -1.44 6.52
N GLU A 201 15.42 -2.06 6.70
CA GLU A 201 16.32 -2.31 5.57
C GLU A 201 15.67 -3.19 4.49
N ASP A 202 15.00 -4.27 4.91
CA ASP A 202 14.34 -5.25 4.04
C ASP A 202 13.18 -4.61 3.27
N GLU A 203 12.31 -3.88 3.98
CA GLU A 203 11.21 -3.09 3.41
C GLU A 203 11.74 -2.11 2.37
N GLY A 204 12.77 -1.35 2.70
CA GLY A 204 13.34 -0.38 1.77
C GLY A 204 13.98 -1.02 0.55
N ARG A 205 14.60 -2.20 0.66
CA ARG A 205 15.07 -2.95 -0.53
C ARG A 205 13.91 -3.33 -1.44
N ASN A 206 12.75 -3.69 -0.89
CA ASN A 206 11.55 -3.97 -1.68
C ASN A 206 10.95 -2.71 -2.30
N LEU A 207 10.91 -1.58 -1.58
CA LEU A 207 10.52 -0.29 -2.16
C LEU A 207 11.40 0.08 -3.36
N MET A 208 12.72 -0.08 -3.27
CA MET A 208 13.63 0.18 -4.40
C MET A 208 13.40 -0.77 -5.58
N LYS A 209 12.99 -2.02 -5.35
CA LYS A 209 12.57 -2.92 -6.44
C LYS A 209 11.27 -2.45 -7.08
N ALA A 210 10.29 -2.01 -6.27
CA ALA A 210 9.01 -1.52 -6.76
C ALA A 210 9.19 -0.29 -7.67
N PHE A 211 10.06 0.66 -7.30
CA PHE A 211 10.40 1.80 -8.17
C PHE A 211 10.87 1.35 -9.56
N ARG A 212 11.69 0.30 -9.66
CA ARG A 212 12.14 -0.25 -10.95
C ARG A 212 11.04 -0.91 -11.77
N LEU A 213 10.01 -1.45 -11.12
CA LEU A 213 8.86 -2.06 -11.80
C LEU A 213 7.92 -0.99 -12.39
N VAL A 214 7.93 0.21 -11.82
CA VAL A 214 7.09 1.32 -12.28
C VAL A 214 7.84 2.38 -13.06
N ALA A 215 9.17 2.30 -13.19
CA ALA A 215 10.02 3.28 -13.88
C ALA A 215 9.75 3.36 -15.40
#